data_AF-A0AAV7Z5T0-F1
#
_entry.id   AF-A0AAV7Z5T0-F1
#
_cell.length_a   1.000
_cell.length_b   1.000
_cell.length_c   1.000
_cell.angle_alpha   90.00
_cell.angle_beta   90.00
_cell.angle_gamma   90.00
#
_symmetry.space_group_name_H-M   'P 1'
#
loop_
_entity.id
_entity.type
_entity.pdbx_description
1 polymer ?
#
loop_
_entity_poly.entity_id
_entity_poly.type
_entity_poly.pdbx_seq_one_letter_code
_entity_poly.pdbx_strand_id
1 'polypeptide(L)'
;MNTKLDGDLKKIDNFLKQRDVVLQKRKEGDFSLDSLESVQKILLINPDVATFWAFIKEIYEHYEATSPGIEKLIEIYKKDRAHVEKCMGIHPKSYYIWYHRRWTSERTPQMDWKKELKLCNYLLTLDKRNFHCWNYRRFVVSQLKLSLKEELDFTTFKIEENFSNYSAWHNRSTIVTTFEKTEEQKEKQEKEEKKKINDEEFTFKFQEEFEFVQNALYVDPEDQSTWIYLQWLISQSSNEGKLERINTTIQVVEELLGIEPKSKWGNLTLVFLLREKANKVDDEEKQSNLRNHAKEIINKLIKLDPRHTNFYNDFANSNKSFL
;
A
#
# COMPACT_ATOMS: atom_id res chain seq x y z
N MET A 1 42.46 -15.30 15.03
CA MET A 1 41.83 -13.96 15.01
C MET A 1 40.60 -14.01 14.13
N ASN A 2 39.46 -13.59 14.64
CA ASN A 2 38.20 -13.65 13.90
C ASN A 2 38.05 -12.35 13.09
N THR A 3 38.59 -12.35 11.88
CA THR A 3 38.76 -11.16 11.01
C THR A 3 37.48 -10.37 10.76
N LYS A 4 36.31 -11.02 10.83
CA LYS A 4 34.99 -10.37 10.73
C LYS A 4 34.66 -9.53 11.97
N LEU A 5 34.94 -10.06 13.17
CA LEU A 5 34.68 -9.36 14.43
C LEU A 5 35.55 -8.10 14.55
N ASP A 6 36.83 -8.21 14.20
CA ASP A 6 37.76 -7.07 14.21
C ASP A 6 37.33 -5.98 13.21
N GLY A 7 36.77 -6.38 12.07
CA GLY A 7 36.21 -5.47 11.07
C GLY A 7 34.96 -4.74 11.57
N ASP A 8 34.04 -5.46 12.23
CA ASP A 8 32.81 -4.86 12.74
C ASP A 8 33.06 -3.93 13.95
N LEU A 9 34.01 -4.27 14.83
CA LEU A 9 34.44 -3.39 15.92
C LEU A 9 35.02 -2.06 15.40
N LYS A 10 35.81 -2.09 14.33
CA LYS A 10 36.34 -0.87 13.69
C LYS A 10 35.23 0.01 13.12
N LYS A 11 34.19 -0.58 12.52
CA LYS A 11 33.03 0.18 12.02
C LYS A 11 32.26 0.84 13.15
N ILE A 12 32.06 0.12 14.27
CA ILE A 12 31.40 0.65 15.46
C ILE A 12 32.20 1.83 16.03
N ASP A 13 33.50 1.66 16.25
CA ASP A 13 34.37 2.73 16.77
C ASP A 13 34.33 3.99 15.88
N ASN A 14 34.41 3.79 14.56
CA ASN A 14 34.29 4.91 13.61
C ASN A 14 32.90 5.59 13.68
N PHE A 15 31.82 4.82 13.78
CA PHE A 15 30.46 5.38 13.93
C PHE A 15 30.33 6.18 15.23
N LEU A 16 30.84 5.66 16.36
CA LEU A 16 30.79 6.33 17.65
C LEU A 16 31.54 7.66 17.64
N LYS A 17 32.73 7.70 17.04
CA LYS A 17 33.50 8.94 16.85
C LYS A 17 32.74 9.97 16.03
N GLN A 18 32.15 9.56 14.91
CA GLN A 18 31.34 10.46 14.06
C GLN A 18 30.08 10.95 14.77
N ARG A 19 29.41 10.07 15.54
CA ARG A 19 28.24 10.43 16.35
C ARG A 19 28.60 11.52 17.34
N ASP A 20 29.70 11.36 18.07
CA ASP A 20 30.09 12.30 19.12
C ASP A 20 30.40 13.69 18.54
N VAL A 21 31.04 13.74 17.36
CA VAL A 21 31.24 14.99 16.61
C VAL A 21 29.91 15.65 16.24
N VAL A 22 28.96 14.89 15.67
CA VAL A 22 27.64 15.42 15.26
C VAL A 22 26.84 15.92 16.47
N LEU A 23 26.86 15.19 17.58
CA LEU A 23 26.16 15.59 18.81
C LEU A 23 26.78 16.84 19.43
N GLN A 24 28.11 16.97 19.41
CA GLN A 24 28.80 18.15 19.91
C GLN A 24 28.45 19.39 19.07
N LYS A 25 28.50 19.29 17.74
CA LYS A 25 28.09 20.37 16.83
C LYS A 25 26.65 20.82 17.08
N ARG A 26 25.73 19.87 17.26
CA ARG A 26 24.34 20.20 17.61
C ARG A 26 24.24 20.91 18.97
N LYS A 27 24.97 20.44 19.97
CA LYS A 27 24.99 21.06 21.32
C LYS A 27 25.52 22.50 21.28
N GLU A 28 26.46 22.79 20.41
CA GLU A 28 27.02 24.13 20.19
C GLU A 28 26.11 25.04 19.34
N GLY A 29 25.03 24.50 18.76
CA GLY A 29 24.16 25.24 17.85
C GLY A 29 24.82 25.55 16.50
N ASP A 30 25.79 24.73 16.07
CA ASP A 30 26.47 24.91 14.80
C ASP A 30 25.58 24.47 13.62
N PHE A 31 24.87 25.43 13.03
CA PHE A 31 24.02 25.24 11.86
C PHE A 31 24.74 25.43 10.52
N SER A 32 26.05 25.17 10.44
CA SER A 32 26.83 25.31 9.20
C SER A 32 26.57 24.19 8.18
N LEU A 33 26.98 24.42 6.92
CA LEU A 33 27.02 23.36 5.90
C LEU A 33 27.98 22.21 6.25
N ASP A 34 29.01 22.47 7.05
CA ASP A 34 29.94 21.42 7.53
C ASP A 34 29.25 20.51 8.57
N SER A 35 28.41 21.07 9.43
CA SER A 35 27.50 20.28 10.29
C SER A 35 26.55 19.43 9.46
N LEU A 36 25.92 20.02 8.43
CA LEU A 36 25.02 19.29 7.53
C LEU A 36 25.72 18.11 6.85
N GLU A 37 26.92 18.31 6.29
CA GLU A 37 27.69 17.23 5.67
C GLU A 37 28.08 16.14 6.68
N SER A 38 28.44 16.53 7.90
CA SER A 38 28.79 15.60 8.98
C SER A 38 27.62 14.69 9.37
N VAL A 39 26.42 15.27 9.54
CA VAL A 39 25.21 14.50 9.89
C VAL A 39 24.72 13.65 8.71
N GLN A 40 24.83 14.15 7.48
CA GLN A 40 24.52 13.38 6.26
C GLN A 40 25.44 12.14 6.11
N LYS A 41 26.74 12.28 6.39
CA LYS A 41 27.69 11.15 6.34
C LYS A 41 27.31 10.02 7.31
N ILE A 42 26.93 10.34 8.54
CA ILE A 42 26.57 9.31 9.53
C ILE A 42 25.22 8.65 9.22
N LEU A 43 24.28 9.37 8.58
CA LEU A 43 22.99 8.81 8.15
C LEU A 43 23.10 7.81 7.01
N LEU A 44 24.16 7.87 6.19
CA LEU A 44 24.48 6.80 5.23
C LEU A 44 24.83 5.48 5.93
N ILE A 45 25.38 5.55 7.15
CA ILE A 45 25.74 4.38 7.95
C ILE A 45 24.50 3.85 8.68
N ASN A 46 23.78 4.72 9.39
CA ASN A 46 22.57 4.36 10.11
C ASN A 46 21.51 5.49 10.03
N PRO A 47 20.46 5.32 9.20
CA PRO A 47 19.40 6.31 9.08
C PRO A 47 18.38 6.24 10.20
N ASP A 48 18.38 5.24 11.07
CA ASP A 48 17.33 5.05 12.08
C ASP A 48 17.66 5.74 13.42
N VAL A 49 18.28 6.92 13.32
CA VAL A 49 18.61 7.79 14.46
C VAL A 49 17.83 9.11 14.34
N ALA A 50 16.68 9.18 15.00
CA ALA A 50 15.77 10.33 14.96
C ALA A 50 16.47 11.68 15.24
N THR A 51 17.37 11.67 16.22
CA THR A 51 18.14 12.85 16.68
C THR A 51 18.93 13.50 15.54
N PHE A 52 19.43 12.72 14.59
CA PHE A 52 20.21 13.25 13.47
C PHE A 52 19.31 13.90 12.41
N TRP A 53 18.14 13.31 12.13
CA TRP A 53 17.15 13.94 11.25
C TRP A 53 16.56 15.22 11.86
N ALA A 54 16.36 15.25 13.17
CA ALA A 54 15.97 16.47 13.87
C ALA A 54 17.02 17.57 13.69
N PHE A 55 18.32 17.23 13.84
CA PHE A 55 19.39 18.21 13.64
C PHE A 55 19.45 18.72 12.19
N ILE A 56 19.28 17.84 11.21
CA ILE A 56 19.18 18.26 9.80
C ILE A 56 18.07 19.29 9.61
N LYS A 57 16.87 19.03 10.15
CA LYS A 57 15.75 19.98 10.04
C LYS A 57 16.07 21.32 10.70
N GLU A 58 16.66 21.32 11.90
CA GLU A 58 17.10 22.54 12.58
C GLU A 58 18.06 23.36 11.71
N ILE A 59 19.01 22.71 11.02
CA ILE A 59 19.92 23.37 10.08
C ILE A 59 19.13 23.98 8.92
N TYR A 60 18.22 23.22 8.28
CA TYR A 60 17.42 23.72 7.16
C TYR A 60 16.53 24.90 7.56
N GLU A 61 15.83 24.80 8.69
CA GLU A 61 14.97 25.87 9.21
C GLU A 61 15.80 27.13 9.54
N HIS A 62 17.03 26.98 10.06
CA HIS A 62 17.95 28.09 10.23
C HIS A 62 18.33 28.74 8.89
N TYR A 63 18.64 27.95 7.86
CA TYR A 63 18.95 28.47 6.52
C TYR A 63 17.74 29.13 5.86
N GLU A 64 16.53 28.61 6.05
CA GLU A 64 15.29 29.25 5.57
C GLU A 64 15.09 30.62 6.22
N ALA A 65 15.35 30.74 7.51
CA ALA A 65 15.20 31.99 8.25
C ALA A 65 16.28 33.04 7.93
N THR A 66 17.48 32.60 7.54
CA THR A 66 18.66 33.48 7.38
C THR A 66 19.16 33.63 5.94
N SER A 67 18.65 32.84 4.97
CA SER A 67 19.17 32.88 3.59
C SER A 67 18.70 34.08 2.78
N PRO A 68 19.57 34.64 1.91
CA PRO A 68 19.31 35.87 1.16
C PRO A 68 18.47 35.70 -0.13
N GLY A 69 17.94 34.52 -0.45
CA GLY A 69 17.14 34.33 -1.67
C GLY A 69 16.66 32.90 -1.92
N ILE A 70 15.58 32.78 -2.70
CA ILE A 70 14.89 31.53 -3.00
C ILE A 70 15.77 30.55 -3.80
N GLU A 71 16.67 31.07 -4.65
CA GLU A 71 17.57 30.28 -5.49
C GLU A 71 18.55 29.44 -4.66
N LYS A 72 19.09 30.05 -3.59
CA LYS A 72 20.03 29.37 -2.69
C LYS A 72 19.33 28.24 -1.92
N LEU A 73 18.09 28.48 -1.48
CA LEU A 73 17.28 27.44 -0.83
C LEU A 73 16.98 26.27 -1.77
N ILE A 74 16.62 26.56 -3.03
CA ILE A 74 16.42 25.53 -4.06
C ILE A 74 17.69 24.69 -4.26
N GLU A 75 18.87 25.32 -4.30
CA GLU A 75 20.14 24.59 -4.46
C GLU A 75 20.44 23.66 -3.28
N ILE A 76 20.26 24.12 -2.04
CA ILE A 76 20.51 23.32 -0.85
C ILE A 76 19.53 22.14 -0.79
N TYR A 77 18.25 22.35 -1.07
CA TYR A 77 17.26 21.27 -1.16
C TYR A 77 17.54 20.28 -2.28
N LYS A 78 18.05 20.74 -3.43
CA LYS A 78 18.47 19.87 -4.53
C LYS A 78 19.63 18.96 -4.13
N LYS A 79 20.63 19.50 -3.41
CA LYS A 79 21.75 18.71 -2.87
C LYS A 79 21.27 17.69 -1.84
N ASP A 80 20.35 18.08 -0.96
CA ASP A 80 19.76 17.17 0.03
C ASP A 80 19.05 16.01 -0.63
N ARG A 81 18.20 16.27 -1.62
CA ARG A 81 17.48 15.20 -2.33
C ARG A 81 18.43 14.20 -2.97
N ALA A 82 19.54 14.65 -3.56
CA ALA A 82 20.56 13.75 -4.10
C ALA A 82 21.21 12.89 -2.99
N HIS A 83 21.44 13.47 -1.82
CA HIS A 83 21.93 12.73 -0.66
C HIS A 83 20.90 11.71 -0.16
N VAL A 84 19.64 12.11 -0.01
CA VAL A 84 18.54 11.24 0.39
C VAL A 84 18.33 10.10 -0.61
N GLU A 85 18.43 10.36 -1.92
CA GLU A 85 18.39 9.30 -2.95
C GLU A 85 19.50 8.27 -2.75
N LYS A 86 20.72 8.71 -2.41
CA LYS A 86 21.80 7.81 -2.05
C LYS A 86 21.48 6.99 -0.79
N CYS A 87 20.93 7.63 0.26
CA CYS A 87 20.49 6.93 1.46
C CYS A 87 19.39 5.90 1.16
N MET A 88 18.42 6.22 0.30
CA MET A 88 17.38 5.28 -0.15
C MET A 88 17.95 4.08 -0.89
N GLY A 89 19.00 4.27 -1.69
CA GLY A 89 19.68 3.17 -2.38
C GLY A 89 20.35 2.16 -1.44
N ILE A 90 20.72 2.58 -0.22
CA ILE A 90 21.33 1.72 0.80
C ILE A 90 20.27 1.18 1.78
N HIS A 91 19.35 2.05 2.21
CA HIS A 91 18.35 1.79 3.26
C HIS A 91 16.92 2.13 2.80
N PRO A 92 16.38 1.42 1.78
CA PRO A 92 15.11 1.79 1.12
C PRO A 92 13.86 1.65 2.01
N LYS A 93 13.99 1.12 3.23
CA LYS A 93 12.90 0.82 4.16
C LYS A 93 12.99 1.59 5.48
N SER A 94 13.82 2.63 5.56
CA SER A 94 13.87 3.49 6.75
C SER A 94 12.74 4.51 6.73
N TYR A 95 11.92 4.55 7.78
CA TYR A 95 10.86 5.54 7.95
C TYR A 95 11.38 6.98 7.86
N TYR A 96 12.54 7.24 8.47
CA TYR A 96 13.07 8.60 8.58
C TYR A 96 13.50 9.16 7.22
N ILE A 97 14.07 8.32 6.35
CA ILE A 97 14.45 8.72 4.98
C ILE A 97 13.22 9.17 4.20
N TRP A 98 12.15 8.35 4.20
CA TRP A 98 10.92 8.67 3.48
C TRP A 98 10.20 9.88 4.06
N TYR A 99 10.17 10.00 5.39
CA TYR A 99 9.62 11.17 6.06
C TYR A 99 10.38 12.44 5.69
N HIS A 100 11.72 12.40 5.76
CA HIS A 100 12.57 13.55 5.44
C HIS A 100 12.47 13.94 3.96
N ARG A 101 12.40 12.97 3.05
CA ARG A 101 12.13 13.23 1.63
C ARG A 101 10.81 13.97 1.44
N ARG A 102 9.74 13.53 2.10
CA ARG A 102 8.45 14.26 2.06
C ARG A 102 8.59 15.67 2.61
N TRP A 103 9.18 15.81 3.79
CA TRP A 103 9.36 17.09 4.48
C TRP A 103 10.12 18.12 3.62
N THR A 104 11.18 17.69 2.92
CA THR A 104 11.95 18.55 2.01
C THR A 104 11.23 18.82 0.69
N SER A 105 10.53 17.83 0.12
CA SER A 105 9.73 18.02 -1.10
C SER A 105 8.59 19.04 -0.90
N GLU A 106 7.91 19.00 0.24
CA GLU A 106 6.84 19.97 0.60
C GLU A 106 7.36 21.41 0.74
N ARG A 107 8.64 21.60 1.12
CA ARG A 107 9.27 22.91 1.33
C ARG A 107 10.03 23.44 0.13
N THR A 108 10.33 22.59 -0.85
CA THR A 108 11.08 23.00 -2.03
C THR A 108 10.23 23.90 -2.90
N PRO A 109 10.64 25.15 -3.16
CA PRO A 109 9.94 26.00 -4.12
C PRO A 109 9.99 25.38 -5.52
N GLN A 110 8.86 25.43 -6.23
CA GLN A 110 8.72 24.89 -7.59
C GLN A 110 9.11 23.40 -7.70
N MET A 111 8.62 22.58 -6.77
CA MET A 111 8.92 21.14 -6.75
C MET A 111 8.47 20.42 -8.04
N ASP A 112 9.38 19.64 -8.64
CA ASP A 112 9.08 18.80 -9.80
C ASP A 112 8.46 17.47 -9.35
N TRP A 113 7.15 17.48 -9.14
CA TRP A 113 6.39 16.30 -8.75
C TRP A 113 6.37 15.19 -9.82
N LYS A 114 6.55 15.54 -11.11
CA LYS A 114 6.63 14.54 -12.19
C LYS A 114 7.90 13.72 -12.06
N LYS A 115 9.02 14.35 -11.66
CA LYS A 115 10.26 13.64 -11.35
C LYS A 115 10.09 12.72 -10.14
N GLU A 116 9.40 13.16 -9.08
CA GLU A 116 9.13 12.31 -7.91
C GLU A 116 8.25 11.10 -8.26
N LEU A 117 7.26 11.27 -9.14
CA LEU A 117 6.43 10.16 -9.61
C LEU A 117 7.27 9.14 -10.39
N LYS A 118 8.16 9.60 -11.27
CA LYS A 118 9.10 8.73 -11.99
C LYS A 118 10.04 7.98 -11.05
N LEU A 119 10.52 8.63 -9.99
CA LEU A 119 11.31 7.97 -8.95
C LEU A 119 10.50 6.87 -8.25
N CYS A 120 9.25 7.15 -7.88
CA CYS A 120 8.37 6.13 -7.27
C CYS A 120 8.18 4.93 -8.20
N ASN A 121 7.91 5.17 -9.50
CA ASN A 121 7.78 4.10 -10.50
C ASN A 121 9.03 3.22 -10.54
N TYR A 122 10.20 3.85 -10.61
CA TYR A 122 11.49 3.16 -10.65
C TYR A 122 11.72 2.33 -9.38
N LEU A 123 11.51 2.90 -8.20
CA LEU A 123 11.70 2.21 -6.93
C LEU A 123 10.72 1.03 -6.75
N LEU A 124 9.49 1.15 -7.25
CA LEU A 124 8.51 0.06 -7.25
C LEU A 124 8.81 -1.04 -8.28
N THR A 125 9.64 -0.78 -9.29
CA THR A 125 10.21 -1.84 -10.14
C THR A 125 11.30 -2.60 -9.40
N LEU A 126 12.07 -1.93 -8.52
CA LEU A 126 13.10 -2.59 -7.71
C LEU A 126 12.52 -3.41 -6.53
N ASP A 127 11.53 -2.86 -5.83
CA ASP A 127 10.78 -3.57 -4.77
C ASP A 127 9.30 -3.19 -4.84
N LYS A 128 8.52 -4.01 -5.55
CA LYS A 128 7.07 -3.85 -5.73
C LYS A 128 6.27 -3.87 -4.42
N ARG A 129 6.85 -4.37 -3.33
CA ARG A 129 6.23 -4.47 -2.00
C ARG A 129 6.74 -3.40 -1.02
N ASN A 130 7.52 -2.42 -1.47
CA ASN A 130 7.97 -1.33 -0.63
C ASN A 130 6.80 -0.40 -0.25
N PHE A 131 6.18 -0.65 0.90
CA PHE A 131 5.03 0.11 1.35
C PHE A 131 5.35 1.59 1.61
N HIS A 132 6.59 1.94 1.97
CA HIS A 132 6.98 3.34 2.10
C HIS A 132 6.94 4.06 0.76
N CYS A 133 7.39 3.40 -0.31
CA CYS A 133 7.31 3.93 -1.66
C CYS A 133 5.86 4.07 -2.12
N TRP A 134 4.99 3.09 -1.83
CA TRP A 134 3.56 3.21 -2.12
C TRP A 134 2.91 4.38 -1.36
N ASN A 135 3.25 4.55 -0.07
CA ASN A 135 2.76 5.66 0.74
C ASN A 135 3.22 7.02 0.17
N TYR A 136 4.52 7.13 -0.18
CA TYR A 136 5.08 8.35 -0.76
C TYR A 136 4.50 8.63 -2.15
N ARG A 137 4.28 7.59 -2.97
CA ARG A 137 3.60 7.70 -4.26
C ARG A 137 2.22 8.34 -4.10
N ARG A 138 1.38 7.83 -3.20
CA ARG A 138 0.03 8.41 -2.98
C ARG A 138 0.09 9.88 -2.61
N PHE A 139 1.08 10.28 -1.81
CA PHE A 139 1.34 11.70 -1.54
C PHE A 139 1.74 12.47 -2.80
N VAL A 140 2.68 11.98 -3.61
CA VAL A 140 3.11 12.65 -4.86
C VAL A 140 1.96 12.79 -5.87
N VAL A 141 1.15 11.74 -6.01
CA VAL A 141 -0.07 11.72 -6.84
C VAL A 141 -1.05 12.80 -6.40
N SER A 142 -1.24 12.97 -5.09
CA SER A 142 -2.13 14.03 -4.57
C SER A 142 -1.58 15.44 -4.87
N GLN A 143 -0.26 15.63 -4.91
CA GLN A 143 0.35 16.90 -5.31
C GLN A 143 0.19 17.18 -6.80
N LEU A 144 0.27 16.13 -7.64
CA LEU A 144 0.05 16.23 -9.09
C LEU A 144 -1.43 16.36 -9.46
N LYS A 145 -2.35 16.06 -8.55
CA LYS A 145 -3.80 15.98 -8.80
C LYS A 145 -4.12 15.04 -9.97
N LEU A 146 -3.43 13.90 -10.05
CA LEU A 146 -3.74 12.89 -11.06
C LEU A 146 -5.16 12.35 -10.83
N SER A 147 -5.81 11.97 -11.92
CA SER A 147 -7.13 11.35 -11.87
C SER A 147 -7.07 9.97 -11.22
N LEU A 148 -8.19 9.54 -10.61
CA LEU A 148 -8.31 8.18 -10.09
C LEU A 148 -8.11 7.13 -11.18
N LYS A 149 -8.52 7.43 -12.42
CA LYS A 149 -8.32 6.57 -13.58
C LYS A 149 -6.83 6.32 -13.86
N GLU A 150 -6.00 7.37 -13.89
CA GLU A 150 -4.56 7.23 -14.12
C GLU A 150 -3.88 6.34 -13.06
N GLU A 151 -4.30 6.45 -11.79
CA GLU A 151 -3.78 5.57 -10.74
C GLU A 151 -4.35 4.16 -10.82
N LEU A 152 -5.60 4.00 -11.27
CA LEU A 152 -6.19 2.69 -11.53
C LEU A 152 -5.41 1.97 -12.65
N ASP A 153 -5.12 2.65 -13.75
CA ASP A 153 -4.29 2.16 -14.86
C ASP A 153 -2.89 1.76 -14.37
N PHE A 154 -2.28 2.56 -13.48
CA PHE A 154 -0.99 2.20 -12.87
C PHE A 154 -1.08 0.93 -12.02
N THR A 155 -2.15 0.75 -11.24
CA THR A 155 -2.34 -0.49 -10.48
C THR A 155 -2.58 -1.69 -11.39
N THR A 156 -3.34 -1.52 -12.48
CA THR A 156 -3.54 -2.57 -13.50
C THR A 156 -2.20 -3.02 -14.04
N PHE A 157 -1.37 -2.09 -14.53
CA PHE A 157 -0.02 -2.39 -15.02
C PHE A 157 0.83 -3.15 -13.99
N LYS A 158 0.78 -2.74 -12.72
CA LYS A 158 1.56 -3.38 -11.64
C LYS A 158 1.03 -4.75 -11.19
N ILE A 159 -0.23 -5.05 -11.45
CA ILE A 159 -0.85 -6.35 -11.21
C ILE A 159 -0.55 -7.27 -12.39
N GLU A 160 -0.66 -6.80 -13.62
CA GLU A 160 -0.32 -7.59 -14.82
C GLU A 160 1.17 -7.95 -14.87
N GLU A 161 2.05 -7.06 -14.38
CA GLU A 161 3.49 -7.37 -14.21
C GLU A 161 3.70 -8.51 -13.19
N ASN A 162 2.85 -8.61 -12.17
CA ASN A 162 2.89 -9.67 -11.17
C ASN A 162 1.60 -9.74 -10.34
N PHE A 163 0.78 -10.75 -10.61
CA PHE A 163 -0.53 -10.93 -9.94
C PHE A 163 -0.42 -11.07 -8.41
N SER A 164 0.70 -11.60 -7.91
CA SER A 164 0.97 -11.72 -6.46
C SER A 164 1.33 -10.40 -5.76
N ASN A 165 1.14 -9.24 -6.42
CA ASN A 165 1.52 -7.93 -5.90
C ASN A 165 0.42 -7.37 -4.99
N TYR A 166 0.37 -7.87 -3.75
CA TYR A 166 -0.61 -7.42 -2.75
C TYR A 166 -0.65 -5.90 -2.58
N SER A 167 0.50 -5.22 -2.66
CA SER A 167 0.54 -3.76 -2.52
C SER A 167 -0.19 -3.03 -3.64
N ALA A 168 -0.16 -3.56 -4.87
CA ALA A 168 -0.93 -3.00 -5.99
C ALA A 168 -2.44 -3.27 -5.82
N TRP A 169 -2.83 -4.48 -5.42
CA TRP A 169 -4.23 -4.81 -5.10
C TRP A 169 -4.80 -3.93 -3.97
N HIS A 170 -4.03 -3.75 -2.90
CA HIS A 170 -4.42 -2.87 -1.80
C HIS A 170 -4.53 -1.41 -2.26
N ASN A 171 -3.58 -0.92 -3.05
CA ASN A 171 -3.67 0.44 -3.57
C ASN A 171 -4.91 0.60 -4.48
N ARG A 172 -5.20 -0.40 -5.31
CA ARG A 172 -6.40 -0.46 -6.15
C ARG A 172 -7.68 -0.38 -5.32
N SER A 173 -7.77 -1.14 -4.22
CA SER A 173 -8.95 -1.12 -3.35
C SER A 173 -9.18 0.26 -2.74
N THR A 174 -8.12 0.98 -2.36
CA THR A 174 -8.26 2.35 -1.84
C THR A 174 -8.74 3.35 -2.88
N ILE A 175 -8.34 3.20 -4.15
CA ILE A 175 -8.78 4.04 -5.26
C ILE A 175 -10.26 3.82 -5.51
N VAL A 176 -10.69 2.57 -5.60
CA VAL A 176 -12.09 2.19 -5.82
C VAL A 176 -13.00 2.70 -4.71
N THR A 177 -12.64 2.50 -3.43
CA THR A 177 -13.44 3.04 -2.31
C THR A 177 -13.52 4.58 -2.34
N THR A 178 -12.47 5.26 -2.79
CA THR A 178 -12.48 6.72 -2.93
C THR A 178 -13.42 7.16 -4.05
N PHE A 179 -13.44 6.42 -5.16
CA PHE A 179 -14.35 6.64 -6.27
C PHE A 179 -15.81 6.56 -5.81
N GLU A 180 -16.21 5.45 -5.16
CA GLU A 180 -17.60 5.26 -4.68
C GLU A 180 -18.06 6.38 -3.75
N LYS A 181 -17.23 6.78 -2.79
CA LYS A 181 -17.55 7.89 -1.87
C LYS A 181 -17.74 9.22 -2.59
N THR A 182 -16.99 9.45 -3.67
CA THR A 182 -17.07 10.68 -4.45
C THR A 182 -18.38 10.72 -5.25
N GLU A 183 -18.76 9.60 -5.87
CA GLU A 183 -20.02 9.47 -6.60
C GLU A 183 -21.23 9.59 -5.67
N GLU A 184 -21.22 8.94 -4.51
CA GLU A 184 -22.29 9.10 -3.51
C GLU A 184 -22.48 10.55 -3.06
N GLN A 185 -21.39 11.32 -2.99
CA GLN A 185 -21.43 12.74 -2.64
C GLN A 185 -21.99 13.59 -3.78
N LYS A 186 -21.60 13.31 -5.02
CA LYS A 186 -22.15 13.98 -6.21
C LYS A 186 -23.64 13.70 -6.36
N GLU A 187 -24.09 12.46 -6.23
CA GLU A 187 -25.52 12.12 -6.32
C GLU A 187 -26.36 12.84 -5.25
N LYS A 188 -25.81 13.02 -4.03
CA LYS A 188 -26.47 13.80 -2.97
C LYS A 188 -26.54 15.28 -3.32
N GLN A 189 -25.49 15.84 -3.90
CA GLN A 189 -25.43 17.25 -4.33
C GLN A 189 -26.30 17.52 -5.57
N GLU A 190 -26.36 16.62 -6.54
CA GLU A 190 -27.20 16.74 -7.74
C GLU A 190 -28.70 16.55 -7.45
N LYS A 191 -29.03 15.80 -6.40
CA LYS A 191 -30.41 15.75 -5.87
C LYS A 191 -30.82 17.08 -5.23
N GLU A 192 -29.88 17.92 -4.81
CA GLU A 192 -30.11 19.26 -4.25
C GLU A 192 -29.99 20.38 -5.31
N GLU A 193 -29.15 20.22 -6.34
CA GLU A 193 -29.02 21.14 -7.46
C GLU A 193 -29.16 20.40 -8.80
N LYS A 194 -30.30 20.59 -9.49
CA LYS A 194 -30.47 20.15 -10.88
C LYS A 194 -29.50 20.90 -11.79
N LYS A 195 -28.29 20.39 -11.97
CA LYS A 195 -27.36 20.92 -12.98
C LYS A 195 -26.81 19.79 -13.84
N LYS A 196 -27.09 19.91 -15.14
CA LYS A 196 -26.48 19.14 -16.21
C LYS A 196 -24.97 19.43 -16.21
N ILE A 197 -24.16 18.40 -16.01
CA ILE A 197 -22.75 18.44 -16.41
C ILE A 197 -22.57 17.30 -17.42
N ASN A 198 -22.21 17.69 -18.64
CA ASN A 198 -21.67 16.81 -19.67
C ASN A 198 -20.15 16.86 -19.49
N ASP A 199 -19.58 15.84 -18.88
CA ASP A 199 -18.20 15.43 -19.10
C ASP A 199 -18.24 13.90 -19.24
N GLU A 200 -17.36 13.32 -20.06
CA GLU A 200 -17.19 11.86 -20.14
C GLU A 200 -16.66 11.36 -18.78
N GLU A 201 -17.57 11.22 -17.84
CA GLU A 201 -17.28 10.89 -16.45
C GLU A 201 -16.86 9.42 -16.39
N PHE A 202 -15.64 9.19 -15.94
CA PHE A 202 -15.14 7.84 -15.69
C PHE A 202 -16.08 7.16 -14.69
N THR A 203 -16.84 6.16 -15.13
CA THR A 203 -17.66 5.32 -14.24
C THR A 203 -16.86 4.07 -13.86
N PHE A 204 -16.61 3.85 -12.58
CA PHE A 204 -16.04 2.58 -12.12
C PHE A 204 -17.04 1.45 -12.36
N LYS A 205 -16.67 0.47 -13.18
CA LYS A 205 -17.52 -0.67 -13.51
C LYS A 205 -17.12 -1.88 -12.70
N PHE A 206 -17.92 -2.16 -11.67
CA PHE A 206 -17.75 -3.34 -10.82
C PHE A 206 -17.62 -4.64 -11.62
N GLN A 207 -18.38 -4.78 -12.70
CA GLN A 207 -18.33 -5.99 -13.54
C GLN A 207 -16.96 -6.21 -14.17
N GLU A 208 -16.34 -5.17 -14.73
CA GLU A 208 -14.98 -5.24 -15.30
C GLU A 208 -13.95 -5.58 -14.20
N GLU A 209 -14.16 -5.09 -12.99
CA GLU A 209 -13.31 -5.42 -11.85
C GLU A 209 -13.42 -6.89 -11.41
N PHE A 210 -14.64 -7.44 -11.42
CA PHE A 210 -14.88 -8.87 -11.15
C PHE A 210 -14.19 -9.74 -12.19
N GLU A 211 -14.31 -9.41 -13.47
CA GLU A 211 -13.63 -10.13 -14.55
C GLU A 211 -12.11 -10.04 -14.40
N PHE A 212 -11.59 -8.87 -14.04
CA PHE A 212 -10.16 -8.66 -13.83
C PHE A 212 -9.61 -9.52 -12.69
N VAL A 213 -10.25 -9.51 -11.51
CA VAL A 213 -9.81 -10.34 -10.38
C VAL A 213 -10.01 -11.83 -10.66
N GLN A 214 -11.09 -12.23 -11.35
CA GLN A 214 -11.31 -13.63 -11.72
C GLN A 214 -10.23 -14.14 -12.67
N ASN A 215 -9.85 -13.37 -13.69
CA ASN A 215 -8.74 -13.72 -14.57
C ASN A 215 -7.43 -13.92 -13.80
N ALA A 216 -7.15 -13.04 -12.82
CA ALA A 216 -5.98 -13.18 -11.96
C ALA A 216 -5.99 -14.47 -11.12
N LEU A 217 -7.16 -14.97 -10.71
CA LEU A 217 -7.29 -16.24 -9.96
C LEU A 217 -6.90 -17.46 -10.81
N TYR A 218 -7.27 -17.48 -12.10
CA TYR A 218 -6.89 -18.56 -13.00
C TYR A 218 -5.39 -18.57 -13.33
N VAL A 219 -4.70 -17.43 -13.19
CA VAL A 219 -3.25 -17.33 -13.45
C VAL A 219 -2.42 -17.84 -12.27
N ASP A 220 -2.78 -17.48 -11.04
CA ASP A 220 -2.05 -17.87 -9.82
C ASP A 220 -3.03 -18.16 -8.65
N PRO A 221 -3.66 -19.35 -8.62
CA PRO A 221 -4.66 -19.70 -7.61
C PRO A 221 -4.07 -19.90 -6.20
N GLU A 222 -2.75 -19.99 -6.06
CA GLU A 222 -2.08 -20.10 -4.76
C GLU A 222 -1.80 -18.73 -4.13
N ASP A 223 -1.81 -17.64 -4.91
CA ASP A 223 -1.60 -16.30 -4.37
C ASP A 223 -2.81 -15.76 -3.61
N GLN A 224 -2.60 -15.47 -2.34
CA GLN A 224 -3.63 -14.98 -1.43
C GLN A 224 -4.19 -13.59 -1.79
N SER A 225 -3.44 -12.76 -2.51
CA SER A 225 -3.79 -11.35 -2.74
C SER A 225 -5.07 -11.22 -3.53
N THR A 226 -5.16 -12.01 -4.61
CA THR A 226 -6.31 -12.02 -5.50
C THR A 226 -7.57 -12.50 -4.78
N TRP A 227 -7.47 -13.55 -3.95
CA TRP A 227 -8.58 -14.05 -3.14
C TRP A 227 -9.08 -13.03 -2.12
N ILE A 228 -8.16 -12.38 -1.40
CA ILE A 228 -8.49 -11.35 -0.42
C ILE A 228 -9.17 -10.17 -1.13
N TYR A 229 -8.67 -9.76 -2.30
CA TYR A 229 -9.26 -8.70 -3.09
C TYR A 229 -10.67 -9.04 -3.58
N LEU A 230 -10.90 -10.27 -4.08
CA LEU A 230 -12.22 -10.74 -4.50
C LEU A 230 -13.24 -10.71 -3.34
N GLN A 231 -12.85 -11.20 -2.16
CA GLN A 231 -13.72 -11.17 -0.98
C GLN A 231 -14.08 -9.73 -0.57
N TRP A 232 -13.08 -8.83 -0.60
CA TRP A 232 -13.32 -7.41 -0.39
C TRP A 232 -14.28 -6.81 -1.42
N LEU A 233 -14.10 -7.12 -2.71
CA LEU A 233 -14.94 -6.60 -3.80
C LEU A 233 -16.41 -7.05 -3.66
N ILE A 234 -16.67 -8.31 -3.29
CA ILE A 234 -18.02 -8.80 -2.97
C ILE A 234 -18.61 -8.02 -1.79
N SER A 235 -17.79 -7.79 -0.75
CA SER A 235 -18.22 -7.08 0.46
C SER A 235 -18.64 -5.64 0.17
N GLN A 236 -17.88 -4.93 -0.69
CA GLN A 236 -18.20 -3.55 -1.09
C GLN A 236 -19.36 -3.46 -2.09
N SER A 237 -19.63 -4.51 -2.86
CA SER A 237 -20.64 -4.44 -3.91
C SER A 237 -22.03 -4.05 -3.38
N SER A 238 -22.73 -3.19 -4.14
CA SER A 238 -24.08 -2.72 -3.82
C SER A 238 -25.06 -3.88 -3.63
N ASN A 239 -26.17 -3.67 -2.92
CA ASN A 239 -27.17 -4.74 -2.74
C ASN A 239 -27.83 -5.18 -4.06
N GLU A 240 -27.96 -4.26 -5.01
CA GLU A 240 -28.50 -4.53 -6.33
C GLU A 240 -27.56 -5.45 -7.13
N GLY A 241 -28.08 -6.58 -7.62
CA GLY A 241 -27.30 -7.58 -8.35
C GLY A 241 -26.28 -8.36 -7.51
N LYS A 242 -26.17 -8.13 -6.18
CA LYS A 242 -25.17 -8.81 -5.33
C LYS A 242 -25.35 -10.33 -5.34
N LEU A 243 -26.59 -10.80 -5.27
CA LEU A 243 -26.89 -12.22 -5.26
C LEU A 243 -26.44 -12.91 -6.56
N GLU A 244 -26.66 -12.25 -7.70
CA GLU A 244 -26.20 -12.73 -9.01
C GLU A 244 -24.67 -12.78 -9.06
N ARG A 245 -23.98 -11.71 -8.65
CA ARG A 245 -22.51 -11.68 -8.56
C ARG A 245 -21.95 -12.77 -7.66
N ILE A 246 -22.58 -13.01 -6.50
CA ILE A 246 -22.20 -14.11 -5.60
C ILE A 246 -22.38 -15.45 -6.30
N ASN A 247 -23.51 -15.68 -6.99
CA ASN A 247 -23.75 -16.93 -7.71
C ASN A 247 -22.72 -17.18 -8.81
N THR A 248 -22.43 -16.18 -9.64
CA THR A 248 -21.40 -16.27 -10.70
C THR A 248 -20.02 -16.53 -10.10
N THR A 249 -19.69 -15.87 -8.99
CA THR A 249 -18.41 -16.07 -8.32
C THR A 249 -18.31 -17.47 -7.71
N ILE A 250 -19.39 -18.01 -7.13
CA ILE A 250 -19.42 -19.40 -6.63
C ILE A 250 -19.11 -20.37 -7.77
N GLN A 251 -19.72 -20.19 -8.95
CA GLN A 251 -19.45 -21.05 -10.12
C GLN A 251 -17.97 -21.04 -10.52
N VAL A 252 -17.36 -19.86 -10.60
CA VAL A 252 -15.92 -19.70 -10.90
C VAL A 252 -15.05 -20.39 -9.86
N VAL A 253 -15.34 -20.20 -8.57
CA VAL A 253 -14.56 -20.81 -7.49
C VAL A 253 -14.73 -22.33 -7.45
N GLU A 254 -15.94 -22.84 -7.71
CA GLU A 254 -16.21 -24.28 -7.79
C GLU A 254 -15.50 -24.93 -8.98
N GLU A 255 -15.45 -24.27 -10.15
CA GLU A 255 -14.68 -24.73 -11.30
C GLU A 255 -13.18 -24.82 -10.96
N LEU A 256 -12.62 -23.76 -10.38
CA LEU A 256 -11.23 -23.74 -9.91
C LEU A 256 -10.95 -24.85 -8.90
N LEU A 257 -11.84 -25.08 -7.95
CA LEU A 257 -11.74 -26.18 -6.97
C LEU A 257 -11.93 -27.56 -7.60
N GLY A 258 -12.57 -27.67 -8.75
CA GLY A 258 -12.61 -28.90 -9.55
C GLY A 258 -11.23 -29.30 -10.05
N ILE A 259 -10.39 -28.30 -10.38
CA ILE A 259 -8.99 -28.49 -10.83
C ILE A 259 -8.06 -28.61 -9.61
N GLU A 260 -8.21 -27.73 -8.63
CA GLU A 260 -7.37 -27.64 -7.44
C GLU A 260 -8.17 -27.84 -6.14
N PRO A 261 -8.64 -29.06 -5.86
CA PRO A 261 -9.55 -29.34 -4.74
C PRO A 261 -8.92 -29.07 -3.36
N LYS A 262 -7.58 -28.97 -3.30
CA LYS A 262 -6.81 -28.70 -2.08
C LYS A 262 -6.47 -27.23 -1.89
N SER A 263 -6.85 -26.34 -2.81
CA SER A 263 -6.61 -24.89 -2.65
C SER A 263 -7.30 -24.38 -1.39
N LYS A 264 -6.52 -24.02 -0.38
CA LYS A 264 -7.07 -23.50 0.89
C LYS A 264 -7.83 -22.19 0.66
N TRP A 265 -7.35 -21.36 -0.27
CA TRP A 265 -7.94 -20.06 -0.56
C TRP A 265 -9.24 -20.18 -1.34
N GLY A 266 -9.31 -21.10 -2.31
CA GLY A 266 -10.56 -21.41 -3.01
C GLY A 266 -11.62 -21.93 -2.04
N ASN A 267 -11.27 -22.91 -1.18
CA ASN A 267 -12.21 -23.45 -0.20
C ASN A 267 -12.65 -22.39 0.83
N LEU A 268 -11.73 -21.54 1.31
CA LEU A 268 -12.05 -20.46 2.24
C LEU A 268 -12.96 -19.39 1.59
N THR A 269 -12.70 -19.03 0.34
CA THR A 269 -13.51 -18.08 -0.41
C THR A 269 -14.90 -18.64 -0.70
N LEU A 270 -15.02 -19.94 -1.02
CA LEU A 270 -16.32 -20.60 -1.19
C LEU A 270 -17.15 -20.55 0.10
N VAL A 271 -16.55 -20.81 1.26
CA VAL A 271 -17.23 -20.67 2.57
C VAL A 271 -17.74 -19.25 2.77
N PHE A 272 -16.93 -18.22 2.48
CA PHE A 272 -17.33 -16.82 2.54
C PHE A 272 -18.55 -16.54 1.63
N LEU A 273 -18.49 -16.96 0.36
CA LEU A 273 -19.56 -16.74 -0.61
C LEU A 273 -20.86 -17.45 -0.24
N LEU A 274 -20.80 -18.70 0.25
CA LEU A 274 -21.97 -19.45 0.71
C LEU A 274 -22.66 -18.76 1.88
N ARG A 275 -21.89 -18.16 2.80
CA ARG A 275 -22.43 -17.39 3.93
C ARG A 275 -23.05 -16.07 3.48
N GLU A 276 -22.39 -15.33 2.60
CA GLU A 276 -22.95 -14.11 2.00
C GLU A 276 -24.25 -14.42 1.25
N LYS A 277 -24.30 -15.53 0.49
CA LYS A 277 -25.52 -16.01 -0.17
C LYS A 277 -26.61 -16.35 0.84
N ALA A 278 -26.29 -17.07 1.90
CA ALA A 278 -27.25 -17.44 2.95
C ALA A 278 -27.86 -16.20 3.62
N ASN A 279 -27.11 -15.09 3.74
CA ASN A 279 -27.63 -13.83 4.30
C ASN A 279 -28.56 -13.07 3.33
N LYS A 280 -28.67 -13.49 2.06
CA LYS A 280 -29.43 -12.82 1.00
C LYS A 280 -30.64 -13.61 0.49
N VAL A 281 -30.79 -14.86 0.93
CA VAL A 281 -31.90 -15.73 0.54
C VAL A 281 -32.96 -15.69 1.65
N ASP A 282 -34.22 -15.48 1.33
CA ASP A 282 -35.30 -15.38 2.35
C ASP A 282 -35.80 -16.74 2.87
N ASP A 283 -35.51 -17.81 2.14
CA ASP A 283 -35.95 -19.19 2.41
C ASP A 283 -35.07 -19.86 3.48
N GLU A 284 -35.64 -20.11 4.67
CA GLU A 284 -34.93 -20.66 5.83
C GLU A 284 -34.26 -22.01 5.56
N GLU A 285 -34.92 -22.88 4.78
CA GLU A 285 -34.37 -24.19 4.42
C GLU A 285 -33.13 -24.03 3.55
N LYS A 286 -33.19 -23.16 2.52
CA LYS A 286 -32.03 -22.83 1.69
C LYS A 286 -30.92 -22.16 2.47
N GLN A 287 -31.24 -21.26 3.39
CA GLN A 287 -30.23 -20.65 4.27
C GLN A 287 -29.50 -21.72 5.10
N SER A 288 -30.26 -22.65 5.72
CA SER A 288 -29.71 -23.74 6.52
C SER A 288 -28.80 -24.64 5.67
N ASN A 289 -29.24 -25.02 4.48
CA ASN A 289 -28.47 -25.85 3.55
C ASN A 289 -27.15 -25.19 3.13
N LEU A 290 -27.17 -23.90 2.80
CA LEU A 290 -25.94 -23.14 2.47
C LEU A 290 -24.97 -23.07 3.65
N ARG A 291 -25.48 -22.83 4.87
CA ARG A 291 -24.65 -22.80 6.08
C ARG A 291 -24.07 -24.16 6.43
N ASN A 292 -24.81 -25.25 6.20
CA ASN A 292 -24.32 -26.61 6.42
C ASN A 292 -23.24 -26.98 5.40
N HIS A 293 -23.42 -26.65 4.12
CA HIS A 293 -22.39 -26.83 3.10
C HIS A 293 -21.10 -26.06 3.45
N ALA A 294 -21.23 -24.80 3.92
CA ALA A 294 -20.10 -24.04 4.41
C ALA A 294 -19.37 -24.73 5.58
N LYS A 295 -20.09 -25.34 6.53
CA LYS A 295 -19.49 -26.10 7.64
C LYS A 295 -18.74 -27.35 7.17
N GLU A 296 -19.25 -28.05 6.16
CA GLU A 296 -18.55 -29.22 5.58
C GLU A 296 -17.21 -28.82 4.96
N ILE A 297 -17.17 -27.72 4.23
CA ILE A 297 -15.93 -27.18 3.66
C ILE A 297 -14.97 -26.72 4.77
N ILE A 298 -15.47 -26.13 5.86
CA ILE A 298 -14.62 -25.78 7.01
C ILE A 298 -13.97 -27.03 7.63
N ASN A 299 -14.71 -28.12 7.79
CA ASN A 299 -14.15 -29.39 8.27
C ASN A 299 -13.06 -29.94 7.34
N LYS A 300 -13.20 -29.73 6.02
CA LYS A 300 -12.16 -30.03 5.04
C LYS A 300 -10.94 -29.11 5.21
N LEU A 301 -11.14 -27.80 5.41
CA LEU A 301 -10.07 -26.82 5.63
C LEU A 301 -9.23 -27.14 6.88
N ILE A 302 -9.85 -27.58 7.98
CA ILE A 302 -9.13 -28.01 9.20
C ILE A 302 -8.10 -29.11 8.90
N LYS A 303 -8.43 -30.03 7.98
CA LYS A 303 -7.52 -31.10 7.56
C LYS A 303 -6.45 -30.60 6.59
N LEU A 304 -6.79 -29.64 5.71
CA LEU A 304 -5.88 -29.10 4.70
C LEU A 304 -4.89 -28.07 5.25
N ASP A 305 -5.29 -27.29 6.25
CA ASP A 305 -4.46 -26.25 6.88
C ASP A 305 -4.53 -26.36 8.42
N PRO A 306 -3.89 -27.38 9.02
CA PRO A 306 -3.99 -27.66 10.45
C PRO A 306 -3.49 -26.52 11.34
N ARG A 307 -2.61 -25.65 10.83
CA ARG A 307 -2.08 -24.49 11.57
C ARG A 307 -3.18 -23.47 11.90
N HIS A 308 -4.26 -23.45 11.13
CA HIS A 308 -5.40 -22.54 11.31
C HIS A 308 -6.64 -23.27 11.88
N THR A 309 -6.47 -24.42 12.54
CA THR A 309 -7.60 -25.17 13.13
C THR A 309 -8.45 -24.33 14.08
N ASN A 310 -7.83 -23.59 15.00
CA ASN A 310 -8.57 -22.74 15.95
C ASN A 310 -9.37 -21.65 15.22
N PHE A 311 -8.74 -21.04 14.22
CA PHE A 311 -9.36 -20.07 13.35
C PHE A 311 -10.62 -20.63 12.67
N TYR A 312 -10.53 -21.84 12.09
CA TYR A 312 -11.66 -22.49 11.43
C TYR A 312 -12.77 -22.91 12.41
N ASN A 313 -12.42 -23.37 13.60
CA ASN A 313 -13.40 -23.70 14.65
C ASN A 313 -14.18 -22.45 15.08
N ASP A 314 -13.50 -21.34 15.33
CA ASP A 314 -14.13 -20.06 15.66
C ASP A 314 -15.00 -19.58 14.49
N PHE A 315 -14.50 -19.74 13.27
CA PHE A 315 -15.24 -19.37 12.07
C PHE A 315 -16.51 -20.21 11.89
N ALA A 316 -16.47 -21.52 12.13
CA ALA A 316 -17.63 -22.42 12.06
C ALA A 316 -18.75 -22.03 13.04
N ASN A 317 -18.38 -21.52 14.21
CA ASN A 317 -19.30 -21.17 15.29
C ASN A 317 -19.83 -19.74 15.21
N SER A 318 -19.27 -18.90 14.32
CA SER A 318 -19.76 -17.54 14.12
C SER A 318 -20.74 -17.45 12.94
N ASN A 319 -21.84 -16.71 13.15
CA ASN A 319 -22.77 -16.33 12.08
C ASN A 319 -22.32 -15.07 11.32
N LYS A 320 -21.14 -14.51 11.65
CA LYS A 320 -20.63 -13.27 11.05
C LYS A 320 -19.84 -13.56 9.77
N SER A 321 -19.98 -12.66 8.81
CA SER A 321 -19.07 -12.56 7.66
C SER A 321 -17.69 -12.07 8.12
N PHE A 322 -16.66 -12.41 7.35
CA PHE A 322 -15.25 -12.23 7.74
C PHE A 322 -14.71 -10.80 7.50
N LEU A 323 -15.42 -9.99 6.73
CA LEU A 323 -15.03 -8.65 6.29
C LEU A 323 -16.04 -7.58 6.70
#